data_AF-A0A0M8WDE4-F1
#
_entry.id   AF-A0A0M8WDE4-F1
#
_cell.length_a   1.000
_cell.length_b   1.000
_cell.length_c   1.000
_cell.angle_alpha   90.00
_cell.angle_beta   90.00
_cell.angle_gamma   90.00
#
_symmetry.space_group_name_H-M   'P 1'
#
loop_
_entity.id
_entity.type
_entity.pdbx_description
1 polymer ?
#
loop_
_entity_poly.entity_id
_entity_poly.type
_entity_poly.pdbx_seq_one_letter_code
_entity_poly.pdbx_strand_id
1 'polypeptide(L)' 'MAATTIRPEGHAFSEMTGVLAGYRGRGISLAMKLLTVGYARSAGVRWLRTLHHPGNASAIGMNRRLGFVDDAPSATTA' A
#
# COMPACT_ATOMS: atom_id res chain seq x y z
N MET A 1 -10.99 -3.32 6.59
CA MET A 1 -10.35 -4.53 6.03
C MET A 1 -9.08 -4.12 5.32
N ALA A 2 -8.01 -4.90 5.46
CA ALA A 2 -6.83 -4.79 4.63
C ALA A 2 -6.41 -6.20 4.18
N ALA A 3 -5.89 -6.31 2.95
CA ALA A 3 -5.34 -7.55 2.41
C ALA A 3 -3.94 -7.29 1.87
N THR A 4 -3.00 -8.21 2.13
CA THR A 4 -1.61 -8.12 1.67
C THR A 4 -1.15 -9.49 1.22
N THR A 5 -0.53 -9.54 0.05
CA THR A 5 0.02 -10.76 -0.54
C THR A 5 1.54 -10.62 -0.67
N ILE A 6 2.26 -11.74 -0.52
CA ILE A 6 3.67 -11.80 -0.94
C ILE A 6 3.66 -12.35 -2.35
N ARG A 7 4.20 -11.58 -3.29
CA ARG A 7 4.21 -11.92 -4.70
C ARG A 7 5.49 -12.68 -5.05
N PRO A 8 5.44 -13.66 -5.97
CA PRO A 8 6.60 -14.46 -6.33
C PRO A 8 7.74 -13.63 -6.94
N GLU A 9 7.45 -12.44 -7.46
CA GLU A 9 8.43 -11.48 -7.98
C GLU A 9 9.21 -10.73 -6.88
N GLY A 10 9.10 -11.18 -5.61
CA GLY A 10 9.93 -10.69 -4.51
C GLY A 10 9.48 -9.37 -3.88
N HIS A 11 8.19 -9.03 -4.00
CA HIS A 11 7.60 -7.85 -3.35
C HIS A 11 6.29 -8.18 -2.64
N ALA A 12 5.96 -7.42 -1.60
CA ALA A 12 4.66 -7.45 -0.96
C ALA A 12 3.72 -6.53 -1.72
N PHE A 13 2.46 -6.91 -1.83
CA PHE A 13 1.45 -6.09 -2.49
C PHE A 13 0.26 -5.84 -1.55
N SER A 14 -0.02 -4.57 -1.29
CA SER A 14 -1.19 -4.11 -0.54
C SER A 14 -2.40 -4.07 -1.49
N GLU A 15 -3.16 -5.15 -1.53
CA GLU A 15 -4.28 -5.36 -2.46
C GLU A 15 -5.44 -4.36 -2.22
N MET A 16 -6.04 -4.42 -1.03
CA MET A 16 -7.20 -3.62 -0.67
C MET A 16 -7.04 -3.03 0.73
N THR A 17 -7.49 -1.80 0.93
CA THR A 17 -7.62 -1.18 2.26
C THR A 17 -8.88 -0.34 2.29
N GLY A 18 -9.82 -0.72 3.16
CA GLY A 18 -11.13 -0.07 3.26
C GLY A 18 -11.55 0.17 4.70
N VAL A 19 -12.12 1.35 4.94
CA VAL A 19 -12.75 1.75 6.21
C VAL A 19 -14.17 2.22 5.93
N LEU A 20 -15.12 1.69 6.69
CA LEU A 20 -16.53 2.11 6.65
C LEU A 20 -16.65 3.62 6.89
N ALA A 21 -17.58 4.28 6.19
CA ALA A 21 -17.68 5.74 6.16
C ALA A 21 -17.74 6.37 7.57
N GLY A 22 -18.58 5.85 8.46
CA GLY A 22 -18.73 6.36 9.85
C GLY A 22 -17.50 6.20 10.75
N TYR A 23 -16.48 5.48 10.30
CA TYR A 23 -15.25 5.21 11.05
C TYR A 23 -14.00 5.88 10.43
N ARG A 24 -14.17 6.67 9.37
CA ARG A 24 -13.09 7.43 8.74
C ARG A 24 -12.61 8.56 9.66
N GLY A 25 -11.42 9.10 9.40
CA GLY A 25 -10.81 10.18 10.21
C GLY A 25 -10.21 9.73 11.54
N ARG A 26 -10.34 8.46 11.93
CA ARG A 26 -9.86 7.90 13.21
C ARG A 26 -8.50 7.19 13.13
N GLY A 27 -7.76 7.38 12.03
CA GLY A 27 -6.45 6.73 11.83
C GLY A 27 -6.48 5.22 11.51
N ILE A 28 -7.65 4.58 11.39
CA ILE A 28 -7.76 3.12 11.20
C ILE A 28 -7.05 2.63 9.94
N SER A 29 -7.21 3.34 8.81
CA SER A 29 -6.53 2.98 7.55
C SER A 29 -5.01 3.12 7.65
N LEU A 30 -4.52 4.10 8.42
CA LEU A 30 -3.09 4.27 8.67
C LEU A 30 -2.55 3.11 9.51
N ALA A 31 -3.26 2.75 10.58
CA ALA A 31 -2.89 1.59 11.41
C ALA A 31 -2.83 0.30 10.59
N MET A 32 -3.82 0.06 9.72
CA MET A 32 -3.81 -1.08 8.81
C MET A 32 -2.62 -1.07 7.85
N LYS A 33 -2.27 0.09 7.26
CA LYS A 33 -1.10 0.21 6.39
C LYS A 33 0.21 -0.05 7.13
N LEU A 34 0.33 0.38 8.39
CA LEU A 34 1.51 0.08 9.22
C LEU A 34 1.63 -1.42 9.52
N LEU A 35 0.52 -2.11 9.76
CA LEU A 35 0.51 -3.58 9.89
C LEU A 35 0.98 -4.26 8.60
N THR A 36 0.54 -3.78 7.43
CA THR A 36 1.01 -4.25 6.13
C THR A 36 2.53 -4.06 5.97
N VAL A 37 3.08 -2.90 6.36
CA VAL A 37 4.54 -2.66 6.35
C VAL A 37 5.26 -3.62 7.29
N GLY A 38 4.72 -3.84 8.50
CA GLY A 38 5.27 -4.81 9.46
C GLY A 38 5.30 -6.23 8.89
N TYR A 39 4.21 -6.67 8.26
CA TYR A 39 4.11 -7.97 7.61
C TYR A 39 5.11 -8.15 6.46
N ALA A 40 5.25 -7.15 5.59
CA ALA A 40 6.24 -7.20 4.51
C ALA A 40 7.67 -7.35 5.06
N ARG A 41 7.99 -6.63 6.14
CA ARG A 41 9.29 -6.73 6.81
C ARG A 41 9.51 -8.09 7.47
N SER A 42 8.50 -8.64 8.14
CA SER A 42 8.62 -9.96 8.77
C SER A 42 8.75 -11.10 7.75
N ALA A 43 8.21 -10.92 6.55
CA ALA A 43 8.40 -11.83 5.43
C ALA A 43 9.77 -11.66 4.71
N GLY A 44 10.64 -10.77 5.18
CA GLY A 44 11.96 -10.53 4.59
C GLY A 44 11.91 -9.76 3.26
N VAL A 45 10.77 -9.16 2.93
CA VAL A 45 10.56 -8.54 1.62
C VAL A 45 10.99 -7.07 1.64
N ARG A 46 11.77 -6.69 0.62
CA ARG A 46 12.34 -5.34 0.51
C ARG A 46 11.33 -4.29 0.01
N TRP A 47 10.42 -4.69 -0.88
CA TRP A 47 9.53 -3.77 -1.58
C TRP A 47 8.08 -4.02 -1.21
N LEU A 48 7.34 -2.95 -0.92
CA LEU A 48 5.88 -2.96 -0.76
C LEU A 48 5.27 -2.08 -1.83
N ARG A 49 4.35 -2.65 -2.61
CA ARG A 49 3.64 -1.96 -3.70
C ARG A 49 2.15 -1.91 -3.41
N THR A 50 1.46 -0.96 -4.03
CA THR A 50 0.01 -0.77 -3.90
C THR A 50 -0.47 -0.03 -5.15
N LEU A 51 -1.74 -0.23 -5.50
CA LEU A 51 -2.40 0.58 -6.50
C LEU A 51 -3.50 1.43 -5.85
N HIS A 52 -3.86 2.51 -6.52
CA HIS A 52 -4.97 3.37 -6.12
C HIS A 52 -5.60 3.96 -7.39
N HIS A 53 -6.89 4.31 -7.31
CA HIS A 53 -7.52 5.11 -8.35
C HIS A 53 -6.91 6.54 -8.33
N PRO A 54 -6.58 7.15 -9.48
CA PRO A 54 -5.89 8.46 -9.54
C PRO A 54 -6.65 9.59 -8.83
N GLY A 55 -7.98 9.53 -8.81
CA GLY A 55 -8.83 10.48 -8.07
C GLY A 55 -8.89 10.28 -6.55
N ASN A 56 -8.26 9.23 -6.00
CA ASN A 56 -8.33 8.93 -4.57
C ASN A 56 -7.27 9.69 -3.76
N ALA A 57 -7.46 11.01 -3.65
CA ALA A 57 -6.52 11.91 -2.98
C ALA A 57 -6.19 11.48 -1.53
N SER A 58 -7.15 10.89 -0.81
CA SER A 58 -6.94 10.40 0.55
C SER A 58 -5.94 9.24 0.61
N ALA A 59 -6.10 8.24 -0.24
CA ALA A 59 -5.17 7.11 -0.33
C ALA A 59 -3.79 7.56 -0.81
N ILE A 60 -3.73 8.45 -1.80
CA ILE A 60 -2.49 9.02 -2.33
C ILE A 60 -1.71 9.75 -1.24
N GLY A 61 -2.36 10.68 -0.54
CA GLY A 61 -1.72 11.43 0.54
C GLY A 61 -1.20 10.55 1.67
N MET A 62 -1.97 9.51 2.04
CA MET A 62 -1.54 8.52 3.04
C MET A 62 -0.33 7.71 2.58
N ASN A 63 -0.35 7.20 1.34
CA ASN A 63 0.76 6.43 0.78
C ASN A 63 2.03 7.29 0.73
N ARG A 64 1.95 8.55 0.26
CA ARG A 64 3.09 9.48 0.23
C ARG A 64 3.66 9.76 1.63
N ARG A 65 2.79 9.95 2.63
CA ARG A 65 3.23 10.12 4.03
C ARG A 65 3.96 8.90 4.59
N LEU A 66 3.64 7.70 4.08
CA LEU A 66 4.31 6.46 4.43
C LEU A 66 5.57 6.19 3.58
N GLY A 67 5.97 7.11 2.69
CA GLY A 67 7.16 7.00 1.86
C GLY A 67 6.98 6.22 0.56
N PHE A 68 5.74 5.91 0.18
CA PHE A 68 5.50 5.38 -1.17
C PHE A 68 5.81 6.47 -2.20
N VAL A 69 6.46 6.04 -3.27
CA VAL A 69 6.75 6.85 -4.45
C VAL A 69 5.99 6.30 -5.64
N ASP A 70 5.75 7.15 -6.63
CA ASP A 70 5.20 6.69 -7.90
C ASP A 70 6.23 5.77 -8.56
N ASP A 71 5.75 4.61 -9.01
CA ASP A 71 6.58 3.65 -9.70
C ASP A 71 6.92 4.25 -11.08
N ALA A 72 8.20 4.48 -11.34
CA ALA A 72 8.62 4.99 -12.64
C ALA A 72 8.15 4.00 -13.71
N PRO A 73 7.65 4.46 -14.87
CA PRO A 73 7.33 3.55 -15.94
C PRO A 73 8.58 2.75 -16.26
N SER A 74 8.54 1.43 -16.03
CA SER A 74 9.61 0.54 -16.46
C SER A 74 9.79 0.78 -17.94
N ALA A 75 10.96 1.28 -18.34
CA ALA A 75 11.35 1.32 -19.73
C ALA A 75 11.36 -0.13 -20.22
N THR A 76 10.25 -0.57 -20.78
CA THR A 76 10.15 -1.86 -21.45
C THR A 76 11.02 -1.72 -22.67
N THR A 77 12.19 -2.34 -22.63
CA THR A 77 13.07 -2.51 -23.78
C THR A 77 12.27 -3.32 -24.81
N ALA A 78 11.92 -2.67 -25.92
CA ALA A 78 11.48 -3.32 -27.15
C ALA A 78 12.69 -3.71 -27.98
#